data_AF-A0A8S3JUJ9-F1
#
_entry.id   AF-A0A8S3JUJ9-F1
#
_cell.length_a   1.000
_cell.length_b   1.000
_cell.length_c   1.000
_cell.angle_alpha   90.00
_cell.angle_beta   90.00
_cell.angle_gamma   90.00
#
_symmetry.space_group_name_H-M   'P 1'
#
loop_
_entity.id
_entity.type
_entity.pdbx_description
1 polymer ?
#
loop_
_entity_poly.entity_id
_entity_poly.type
_entity_poly.pdbx_seq_one_letter_code
_entity_poly.pdbx_strand_id
1 'polypeptide(L)'
;LFGGVLVAVHKSIHTQRIVGFGNIPNLIALEIGVDNNKFQLVTCYSPPHEQLPFKIFDRILQINENTIITGDFNAKHNSWSRSIENPKGKTLFNWLSSLQTRSAMDIINKFIPTSTRSNATIDLIITPSHMSSNSFSVLPSIGNDHHPVIWCSTIKIFTAHQTYPIKRTHWKLFEVFLTFTGSYWNKLAEDMTHSTAFFTLYERFLS
;
A
#
# COMPACT_ATOMS: atom_id res chain seq x y z
N LEU A 1 -9.42 15.75 -8.20
CA LEU A 1 -9.31 14.28 -8.06
C LEU A 1 -8.66 14.01 -6.72
N PHE A 2 -9.45 13.58 -5.74
CA PHE A 2 -8.95 13.22 -4.41
C PHE A 2 -8.63 11.73 -4.44
N GLY A 3 -7.36 11.42 -4.58
CA GLY A 3 -6.77 10.11 -4.39
C GLY A 3 -5.47 10.30 -3.60
N GLY A 4 -5.00 9.26 -2.94
CA GLY A 4 -3.80 9.36 -2.14
C GLY A 4 -3.41 8.01 -1.57
N VAL A 5 -2.15 7.92 -1.17
CA VAL A 5 -1.61 6.74 -0.51
C VAL A 5 -1.30 7.12 0.94
N LEU A 6 -1.63 6.23 1.86
CA LEU A 6 -1.29 6.35 3.27
C LEU A 6 -0.60 5.07 3.71
N VAL A 7 0.48 5.23 4.48
CA VAL A 7 1.20 4.12 5.10
C VAL A 7 1.22 4.34 6.59
N ALA A 8 0.66 3.38 7.34
CA ALA A 8 0.76 3.32 8.79
C ALA A 8 1.83 2.29 9.16
N VAL A 9 2.84 2.72 9.92
CA VAL A 9 3.90 1.86 10.41
C VAL A 9 3.88 1.87 11.94
N HIS A 10 4.00 0.70 12.55
CA HIS A 10 4.04 0.60 14.00
C HIS A 10 5.26 1.34 14.56
N LYS A 11 5.07 2.13 15.63
CA LYS A 11 6.11 3.02 16.19
C LYS A 11 7.42 2.35 16.61
N SER A 12 7.43 1.03 16.81
CA SER A 12 8.64 0.27 17.18
C SER A 12 9.55 -0.03 15.98
N ILE A 13 9.06 0.20 14.76
CA ILE A 13 9.78 -0.07 13.52
C ILE A 13 10.46 1.22 13.09
N HIS A 14 11.80 1.20 13.02
CA HIS A 14 12.56 2.32 12.49
C HIS A 14 12.20 2.52 11.01
N THR A 15 11.78 3.74 10.68
CA THR A 15 11.26 4.08 9.36
C THR A 15 11.67 5.49 8.99
N GLN A 16 12.12 5.70 7.76
CA GLN A 16 12.40 7.02 7.22
C GLN A 16 11.88 7.14 5.79
N ARG A 17 11.44 8.34 5.39
CA ARG A 17 11.12 8.60 3.98
C ARG A 17 12.39 8.58 3.14
N ILE A 18 12.34 7.95 1.97
CA ILE A 18 13.47 7.98 1.03
C ILE A 18 13.59 9.40 0.45
N VAL A 19 14.77 9.99 0.61
CA VAL A 19 15.07 11.34 0.13
C VAL A 19 14.92 11.40 -1.40
N GLY A 20 14.31 12.48 -1.91
CA GLY A 20 14.11 12.69 -3.34
C GLY A 20 12.79 12.16 -3.91
N PHE A 21 11.99 11.43 -3.12
CA PHE A 21 10.67 10.89 -3.56
C PHE A 21 9.48 11.39 -2.73
N GLY A 22 9.68 12.40 -1.87
CA GLY A 22 8.66 12.87 -0.93
C GLY A 22 7.45 13.60 -1.56
N ASN A 23 7.58 14.06 -2.81
CA ASN A 23 6.58 14.87 -3.52
C ASN A 23 6.03 14.18 -4.77
N ILE A 24 6.16 12.86 -4.89
CA ILE A 24 5.59 12.11 -6.01
C ILE A 24 4.10 11.87 -5.71
N PRO A 25 3.16 12.37 -6.54
CA PRO A 25 1.74 12.13 -6.33
C PRO A 25 1.44 10.64 -6.28
N ASN A 26 0.52 10.24 -5.40
CA ASN A 26 0.07 8.86 -5.26
C ASN A 26 1.19 7.83 -4.99
N LEU A 27 2.33 8.25 -4.43
CA LEU A 27 3.44 7.37 -4.10
C LEU A 27 4.09 7.77 -2.77
N ILE A 28 4.30 6.78 -1.90
CA ILE A 28 5.11 6.94 -0.69
C ILE A 28 6.20 5.87 -0.72
N ALA A 29 7.45 6.31 -0.56
CA ALA A 29 8.62 5.43 -0.50
C ALA A 29 9.31 5.58 0.87
N LEU A 30 9.40 4.47 1.59
CA LEU A 30 9.98 4.38 2.93
C LEU A 30 11.16 3.42 2.92
N GLU A 31 12.18 3.74 3.70
CA GLU A 31 13.19 2.79 4.13
C GLU A 31 12.83 2.31 5.53
N ILE A 32 12.83 0.99 5.72
CA ILE A 32 12.40 0.30 6.94
C ILE A 32 13.57 -0.53 7.49
N GLY A 33 13.78 -0.45 8.79
CA GLY A 33 14.84 -1.18 9.51
C GLY A 33 16.07 -0.32 9.80
N VAL A 34 17.09 -0.96 10.37
CA VAL A 34 18.36 -0.31 10.78
C VAL A 34 19.55 -1.06 10.19
N ASP A 35 20.66 -0.34 10.04
CA ASP A 35 21.95 -0.87 9.56
C ASP A 35 21.83 -1.68 8.26
N ASN A 36 22.43 -2.87 8.20
CA ASN A 36 22.46 -3.72 7.01
C ASN A 36 21.17 -4.53 6.79
N ASN A 37 20.17 -4.41 7.66
CA ASN A 37 18.90 -5.15 7.56
C ASN A 37 17.76 -4.29 6.99
N LYS A 38 18.10 -3.25 6.24
CA LYS A 38 17.14 -2.32 5.67
C LYS A 38 16.54 -2.83 4.37
N PHE A 39 15.24 -2.63 4.22
CA PHE A 39 14.51 -2.82 2.97
C PHE A 39 13.68 -1.58 2.68
N GLN A 40 13.21 -1.44 1.45
CA GLN A 40 12.34 -0.34 1.06
C GLN A 40 10.90 -0.82 0.89
N LEU A 41 9.95 -0.01 1.34
CA LEU A 41 8.53 -0.18 1.08
C LEU A 41 8.05 1.00 0.24
N VAL A 42 7.63 0.70 -0.97
CA VAL A 42 7.02 1.65 -1.89
C VAL A 42 5.54 1.31 -2.00
N THR A 43 4.71 2.30 -1.74
CA THR A 43 3.27 2.19 -1.92
C THR A 43 2.84 3.14 -3.03
N CYS A 44 2.04 2.66 -3.97
CA CYS A 44 1.64 3.41 -5.16
C CYS A 44 0.15 3.21 -5.44
N TYR A 45 -0.54 4.30 -5.77
CA TYR A 45 -1.87 4.25 -6.37
C TYR A 45 -1.78 4.72 -7.82
N SER A 46 -2.22 3.89 -8.77
CA SER A 46 -2.26 4.23 -10.19
C SER A 46 -3.69 4.09 -10.71
N PRO A 47 -4.46 5.20 -10.80
CA PRO A 47 -5.81 5.20 -11.37
C PRO A 47 -5.85 4.59 -12.77
N PRO A 48 -6.97 3.99 -13.21
CA PRO A 48 -7.05 3.23 -14.47
C PRO A 48 -6.43 3.88 -15.72
N HIS A 49 -6.53 5.21 -15.83
CA HIS A 49 -6.09 5.99 -16.99
C HIS A 49 -4.70 6.63 -16.83
N GLU A 50 -4.08 6.53 -15.66
CA GLU A 50 -2.74 7.05 -15.41
C GLU A 50 -1.65 6.03 -15.72
N GLN A 51 -0.50 6.49 -16.19
CA GLN A 51 0.65 5.63 -16.44
C GLN A 51 1.34 5.24 -15.12
N LEU A 52 1.96 4.08 -15.12
CA LEU A 52 2.79 3.66 -13.99
C LEU A 52 4.12 4.42 -13.99
N PRO A 53 4.63 4.85 -12.82
CA PRO A 53 5.84 5.66 -12.73
C PRO A 53 7.11 4.81 -12.82
N PHE A 54 7.28 4.02 -13.88
CA PHE A 54 8.38 3.05 -14.02
C PHE A 54 9.76 3.66 -13.83
N LYS A 55 10.01 4.86 -14.38
CA LYS A 55 11.29 5.59 -14.17
C LYS A 55 11.57 5.90 -12.70
N ILE A 56 10.53 6.15 -11.90
CA ILE A 56 10.65 6.36 -10.46
C ILE A 56 10.93 5.04 -9.76
N PHE A 57 10.21 3.97 -10.12
CA PHE A 57 10.48 2.63 -9.59
C PHE A 57 11.92 2.19 -9.89
N ASP A 58 12.43 2.42 -11.10
CA ASP A 58 13.81 2.10 -11.47
C ASP A 58 14.82 2.84 -10.59
N ARG A 59 14.61 4.14 -10.34
CA ARG A 59 15.47 4.95 -9.46
C ARG A 59 15.42 4.49 -8.00
N ILE A 60 14.26 4.05 -7.52
CA ILE A 60 14.13 3.51 -6.16
C ILE A 60 14.86 2.17 -6.05
N LEU A 61 14.65 1.27 -7.02
CA LEU A 61 15.33 -0.03 -7.08
C LEU A 61 16.85 0.08 -7.17
N GLN A 62 17.37 1.15 -7.79
CA GLN A 62 18.81 1.44 -7.82
C GLN A 62 19.39 1.81 -6.45
N ILE A 63 18.57 2.32 -5.53
CA ILE A 63 19.01 2.67 -4.16
C ILE A 63 19.09 1.41 -3.30
N ASN A 64 18.10 0.52 -3.40
CA ASN A 64 18.10 -0.74 -2.68
C ASN A 64 17.33 -1.80 -3.46
N GLU A 65 17.99 -2.90 -3.82
CA GLU A 65 17.34 -4.03 -4.51
C GLU A 65 16.37 -4.80 -3.61
N ASN A 66 16.49 -4.65 -2.29
CA ASN A 66 15.51 -5.14 -1.32
C ASN A 66 14.30 -4.19 -1.23
N THR A 67 13.63 -3.94 -2.36
CA THR A 67 12.47 -3.05 -2.45
C THR A 67 11.20 -3.85 -2.66
N ILE A 68 10.20 -3.62 -1.81
CA ILE A 68 8.82 -4.09 -2.01
C ILE A 68 8.01 -2.95 -2.59
N ILE A 69 7.26 -3.21 -3.66
CA ILE A 69 6.33 -2.24 -4.27
C ILE A 69 4.92 -2.80 -4.17
N THR A 70 4.00 -2.02 -3.62
CA THR A 70 2.62 -2.45 -3.42
C THR A 70 1.60 -1.33 -3.59
N GLY A 71 0.31 -1.68 -3.69
CA GLY A 71 -0.82 -0.75 -3.80
C GLY A 71 -1.75 -1.14 -4.94
N ASP A 72 -2.66 -0.24 -5.32
CA ASP A 72 -3.60 -0.46 -6.42
C ASP A 72 -3.02 0.06 -7.74
N PHE A 73 -2.73 -0.88 -8.64
CA PHE A 73 -2.14 -0.60 -9.95
C PHE A 73 -3.19 -0.42 -11.05
N ASN A 74 -4.45 -0.86 -10.84
CA ASN A 74 -5.46 -1.02 -11.88
C ASN A 74 -4.94 -1.78 -13.13
N ALA A 75 -3.96 -2.67 -12.94
CA ALA A 75 -3.25 -3.37 -14.01
C ALA A 75 -3.67 -4.84 -14.06
N LYS A 76 -4.12 -5.31 -15.23
CA LYS A 76 -4.64 -6.66 -15.44
C LYS A 76 -3.80 -7.39 -16.47
N HIS A 77 -3.26 -8.55 -16.11
CA HIS A 77 -2.51 -9.42 -17.01
C HIS A 77 -2.71 -10.88 -16.61
N ASN A 78 -2.67 -11.78 -17.58
CA ASN A 78 -2.95 -13.21 -17.38
C ASN A 78 -1.89 -13.91 -16.51
N SER A 79 -0.74 -13.29 -16.28
CA SER A 79 0.31 -13.82 -15.40
C SER A 79 0.05 -13.61 -13.90
N TRP A 80 -0.90 -12.74 -13.52
CA TRP A 80 -1.28 -12.54 -12.11
C TRP A 80 -2.79 -12.43 -11.86
N SER A 81 -3.60 -12.28 -12.90
CA SER A 81 -5.05 -12.20 -12.77
C SER A 81 -5.74 -13.11 -13.77
N ARG A 82 -6.93 -13.61 -13.43
CA ARG A 82 -7.77 -14.42 -14.31
C ARG A 82 -8.68 -13.58 -15.21
N SER A 83 -8.74 -12.27 -14.99
CA SER A 83 -9.53 -11.33 -15.79
C SER A 83 -8.84 -10.98 -17.12
N ILE A 84 -9.62 -10.48 -18.08
CA ILE A 84 -9.09 -9.96 -19.36
C ILE A 84 -8.01 -8.90 -19.10
N GLU A 85 -6.88 -9.04 -19.80
CA GLU A 85 -5.75 -8.14 -19.70
C GLU A 85 -6.09 -6.72 -20.19
N ASN A 86 -5.38 -5.73 -19.65
CA ASN A 86 -5.47 -4.35 -20.13
C ASN A 86 -4.08 -3.82 -20.56
N PRO A 87 -4.01 -2.72 -21.34
CA PRO A 87 -2.74 -2.15 -21.79
C PRO A 87 -1.77 -1.86 -20.64
N LYS A 88 -2.30 -1.38 -19.50
CA LYS A 88 -1.49 -1.11 -18.31
C LYS A 88 -0.83 -2.38 -17.75
N GLY A 89 -1.56 -3.48 -17.66
CA GLY A 89 -1.02 -4.79 -17.27
C GLY A 89 0.06 -5.28 -18.22
N LYS A 90 -0.11 -5.10 -19.54
CA LYS A 90 0.95 -5.42 -20.51
C LYS A 90 2.22 -4.60 -20.27
N THR A 91 2.09 -3.30 -20.01
CA THR A 91 3.27 -2.46 -19.70
C THR A 91 3.95 -2.84 -18.39
N LEU A 92 3.18 -3.20 -17.35
CA LEU A 92 3.73 -3.66 -16.08
C LEU A 92 4.43 -5.01 -16.24
N PHE A 93 3.84 -5.93 -16.99
CA PHE A 93 4.47 -7.22 -17.31
C PHE A 93 5.80 -7.03 -18.04
N ASN A 94 5.82 -6.21 -19.09
CA ASN A 94 7.05 -5.90 -19.84
C ASN A 94 8.12 -5.26 -18.96
N TRP A 95 7.73 -4.33 -18.06
CA TRP A 95 8.65 -3.74 -17.11
C TRP A 95 9.23 -4.82 -16.18
N LEU A 96 8.40 -5.65 -15.55
CA LEU A 96 8.86 -6.77 -14.70
C LEU A 96 9.81 -7.73 -15.44
N SER A 97 9.49 -8.11 -16.68
CA SER A 97 10.36 -8.95 -17.51
C SER A 97 11.70 -8.28 -17.82
N SER A 98 11.72 -6.96 -18.01
CA SER A 98 12.97 -6.21 -18.20
C SER A 98 13.84 -6.13 -16.94
N LEU A 99 13.26 -6.35 -15.75
CA LEU A 99 14.00 -6.37 -14.49
C LEU A 99 14.75 -7.68 -14.24
N GLN A 100 14.38 -8.77 -14.93
CA GLN A 100 14.82 -10.12 -14.62
C GLN A 100 16.36 -10.27 -14.55
N THR A 101 17.09 -9.45 -15.29
CA THR A 101 18.57 -9.47 -15.32
C THR A 101 19.24 -8.61 -14.25
N ARG A 102 18.52 -7.69 -13.61
CA ARG A 102 19.07 -6.70 -12.65
C ARG A 102 18.48 -6.78 -11.24
N SER A 103 17.22 -7.18 -11.13
CA SER A 103 16.50 -7.28 -9.87
C SER A 103 15.33 -8.21 -10.13
N ALA A 104 15.51 -9.50 -9.86
CA ALA A 104 14.45 -10.48 -10.05
C ALA A 104 13.30 -10.14 -9.11
N MET A 105 12.20 -9.63 -9.67
CA MET A 105 11.00 -9.20 -8.96
C MET A 105 9.83 -10.09 -9.37
N ASP A 106 8.94 -10.41 -8.44
CA ASP A 106 7.73 -11.17 -8.71
C ASP A 106 6.50 -10.61 -7.97
N ILE A 107 5.31 -10.85 -8.54
CA ILE A 107 4.03 -10.58 -7.89
C ILE A 107 3.67 -11.81 -7.05
N ILE A 108 3.42 -11.61 -5.76
CA ILE A 108 3.11 -12.73 -4.85
C ILE A 108 1.63 -13.07 -4.80
N ASN A 109 0.73 -12.09 -4.87
CA ASN A 109 -0.69 -12.26 -4.56
C ASN A 109 -1.53 -12.57 -5.81
N LYS A 110 -1.08 -13.55 -6.60
CA LYS A 110 -1.66 -13.87 -7.91
C LYS A 110 -2.99 -14.63 -7.82
N PHE A 111 -3.82 -14.44 -8.84
CA PHE A 111 -5.01 -15.23 -9.17
C PHE A 111 -6.14 -15.26 -8.14
N ILE A 112 -6.05 -14.43 -7.11
CA ILE A 112 -7.13 -14.17 -6.17
C ILE A 112 -7.62 -12.73 -6.42
N PRO A 113 -8.91 -12.52 -6.78
CA PRO A 113 -9.44 -11.19 -7.04
C PRO A 113 -9.30 -10.27 -5.83
N THR A 114 -8.83 -9.04 -6.06
CA THR A 114 -8.76 -7.99 -5.03
C THR A 114 -9.74 -6.85 -5.30
N SER A 115 -10.51 -6.92 -6.39
CA SER A 115 -11.59 -5.98 -6.72
C SER A 115 -12.90 -6.71 -6.89
N THR A 116 -13.94 -6.29 -6.17
CA THR A 116 -15.31 -6.82 -6.33
C THR A 116 -15.93 -6.36 -7.64
N ARG A 117 -15.62 -5.13 -8.08
CA ARG A 117 -16.16 -4.52 -9.31
C ARG A 117 -15.69 -5.24 -10.58
N SER A 118 -14.41 -5.61 -10.62
CA SER A 118 -13.80 -6.13 -11.84
C SER A 118 -13.44 -7.61 -11.80
N ASN A 119 -13.62 -8.25 -10.64
CA ASN A 119 -13.19 -9.63 -10.36
C ASN A 119 -11.73 -9.88 -10.79
N ALA A 120 -10.88 -8.87 -10.58
CA ALA A 120 -9.49 -8.85 -11.01
C ALA A 120 -8.56 -8.68 -9.81
N THR A 121 -7.30 -9.06 -10.00
CA THR A 121 -6.20 -8.88 -9.06
C THR A 121 -5.46 -7.61 -9.49
N ILE A 122 -5.73 -6.50 -8.83
CA ILE A 122 -5.23 -5.16 -9.21
C ILE A 122 -4.48 -4.46 -8.08
N ASP A 123 -4.76 -4.86 -6.84
CA ASP A 123 -3.93 -4.56 -5.68
C ASP A 123 -2.79 -5.58 -5.69
N LEU A 124 -1.56 -5.13 -5.95
CA LEU A 124 -0.43 -6.02 -6.17
C LEU A 124 0.60 -5.88 -5.06
N ILE A 125 1.28 -6.96 -4.75
CA ILE A 125 2.47 -6.98 -3.91
C ILE A 125 3.61 -7.53 -4.77
N ILE A 126 4.52 -6.65 -5.14
CA ILE A 126 5.68 -6.93 -5.99
C ILE A 126 6.91 -6.95 -5.08
N THR A 127 7.61 -8.07 -5.03
CA THR A 127 8.76 -8.27 -4.13
C THR A 127 9.95 -8.81 -4.89
N PRO A 128 11.17 -8.67 -4.35
CA PRO A 128 12.32 -9.41 -4.86
C PRO A 128 12.04 -10.91 -4.74
N SER A 129 12.49 -11.71 -5.71
CA SER A 129 12.18 -13.14 -5.77
C SER A 129 12.75 -13.90 -4.57
N HIS A 130 13.87 -13.48 -3.98
CA HIS A 130 14.39 -14.08 -2.74
C HIS A 130 13.52 -13.79 -1.51
N MET A 131 12.64 -12.78 -1.57
CA MET A 131 11.66 -12.45 -0.54
C MET A 131 10.28 -13.07 -0.81
N SER A 132 10.12 -13.87 -1.87
CA SER A 132 8.82 -14.38 -2.32
C SER A 132 8.29 -15.58 -1.50
N SER A 133 9.11 -16.19 -0.63
CA SER A 133 8.71 -17.36 0.18
C SER A 133 7.77 -16.97 1.31
N ASN A 134 6.48 -16.77 1.02
CA ASN A 134 5.51 -16.23 1.97
C ASN A 134 4.06 -16.62 1.66
N SER A 135 3.19 -16.49 2.66
CA SER A 135 1.74 -16.64 2.50
C SER A 135 1.05 -15.28 2.41
N PHE A 136 0.01 -15.23 1.58
CA PHE A 136 -0.90 -14.10 1.53
C PHE A 136 -2.34 -14.61 1.63
N SER A 137 -3.25 -13.74 2.05
CA SER A 137 -4.69 -13.97 2.02
C SER A 137 -5.41 -12.71 1.56
N VAL A 138 -6.57 -12.90 0.93
CA VAL A 138 -7.48 -11.83 0.56
C VAL A 138 -8.69 -11.93 1.46
N LEU A 139 -9.00 -10.83 2.14
CA LEU A 139 -10.10 -10.76 3.09
C LEU A 139 -11.41 -10.30 2.43
N PRO A 140 -12.57 -10.55 3.06
CA PRO A 140 -13.82 -9.96 2.62
C PRO A 140 -13.73 -8.43 2.53
N SER A 141 -14.38 -7.85 1.53
CA SER A 141 -14.45 -6.40 1.36
C SER A 141 -15.18 -5.75 2.53
N ILE A 142 -14.65 -4.63 3.05
CA ILE A 142 -15.24 -3.90 4.17
C ILE A 142 -15.90 -2.62 3.62
N GLY A 143 -16.97 -2.80 2.85
CA GLY A 143 -17.79 -1.68 2.37
C GLY A 143 -17.21 -0.86 1.20
N ASN A 144 -16.14 -1.30 0.56
CA ASN A 144 -15.61 -0.71 -0.68
C ASN A 144 -15.47 -1.76 -1.80
N ASP A 145 -15.11 -1.32 -3.02
CA ASP A 145 -14.95 -2.21 -4.17
C ASP A 145 -13.61 -2.96 -4.24
N HIS A 146 -12.83 -2.91 -3.15
CA HIS A 146 -11.57 -3.61 -2.97
C HIS A 146 -11.64 -4.64 -1.82
N HIS A 147 -10.83 -5.68 -1.93
CA HIS A 147 -10.62 -6.66 -0.89
C HIS A 147 -9.27 -6.38 -0.20
N PRO A 148 -9.24 -6.26 1.14
CA PRO A 148 -7.98 -6.12 1.86
C PRO A 148 -7.07 -7.33 1.61
N VAL A 149 -5.80 -7.07 1.34
CA VAL A 149 -4.78 -8.11 1.16
C VAL A 149 -3.89 -8.14 2.40
N ILE A 150 -3.77 -9.31 3.03
CA ILE A 150 -2.79 -9.56 4.10
C ILE A 150 -1.65 -10.35 3.51
N TRP A 151 -0.43 -9.90 3.78
CA TRP A 151 0.78 -10.63 3.44
C TRP A 151 1.67 -10.76 4.68
N CYS A 152 2.12 -11.98 4.94
CA CYS A 152 3.06 -12.28 6.01
C CYS A 152 4.43 -12.54 5.39
N SER A 153 5.41 -11.71 5.71
CA SER A 153 6.78 -11.84 5.21
C SER A 153 7.70 -12.54 6.21
N THR A 154 8.67 -13.31 5.70
CA THR A 154 9.81 -13.85 6.47
C THR A 154 10.85 -12.80 6.83
N ILE A 155 10.72 -11.57 6.33
CA ILE A 155 11.60 -10.43 6.67
C ILE A 155 11.59 -10.20 8.18
N LYS A 156 12.78 -10.24 8.78
CA LYS A 156 12.98 -9.93 10.20
C LYS A 156 13.40 -8.49 10.34
N ILE A 157 12.69 -7.74 11.17
CA ILE A 157 13.00 -6.35 11.48
C ILE A 157 13.50 -6.27 12.92
N PHE A 158 14.69 -5.72 13.10
CA PHE A 158 15.19 -5.37 14.42
C PHE A 158 14.45 -4.13 14.92
N THR A 159 13.71 -4.29 16.01
CA THR A 159 13.00 -3.19 16.66
C THR A 159 13.81 -2.73 17.87
N ALA A 160 14.02 -1.42 18.01
CA ALA A 160 14.55 -0.83 19.25
C ALA A 160 13.46 -0.91 20.32
N HIS A 161 13.34 -2.05 21.01
CA HIS A 161 12.32 -2.22 22.03
C HIS A 161 12.83 -1.61 23.34
N GLN A 162 12.15 -0.56 23.82
CA GLN A 162 11.71 -0.54 25.21
C GLN A 162 10.32 -1.17 25.22
N THR A 163 10.07 -2.15 26.09
CA THR A 163 8.78 -2.85 26.24
C THR A 163 7.72 -1.90 26.79
N TYR A 164 7.24 -0.98 25.95
CA TYR A 164 6.05 -0.23 26.29
C TYR A 164 4.85 -1.16 26.13
N PRO A 165 3.99 -1.31 27.16
CA PRO A 165 2.73 -2.01 26.97
C PRO A 165 1.99 -1.33 25.82
N ILE A 166 1.60 -2.12 24.82
CA ILE A 166 0.71 -1.65 23.76
C ILE A 166 -0.52 -1.14 24.50
N LYS A 167 -0.73 0.18 24.49
CA LYS A 167 -1.97 0.77 25.01
C LYS A 167 -3.08 0.18 24.16
N ARG A 168 -3.83 -0.76 24.72
CA ARG A 168 -4.94 -1.39 24.03
C ARG A 168 -5.99 -0.32 23.76
N THR A 169 -6.38 -0.18 22.50
CA THR A 169 -7.56 0.60 22.15
C THR A 169 -8.76 -0.07 22.80
N HIS A 170 -9.48 0.68 23.63
CA HIS A 170 -10.76 0.22 24.17
C HIS A 170 -11.82 0.32 23.07
N TRP A 171 -11.90 -0.69 22.20
CA TRP A 171 -12.76 -0.67 21.01
C TRP A 171 -14.22 -0.32 21.31
N LYS A 172 -14.78 -0.80 22.43
CA LYS A 172 -16.13 -0.42 22.87
C LYS A 172 -16.26 1.07 23.20
N LEU A 173 -15.26 1.65 23.87
CA LEU A 173 -15.26 3.08 24.16
C LEU A 173 -15.12 3.90 22.88
N PHE A 174 -14.30 3.43 21.94
CA PHE A 174 -14.15 4.05 20.63
C PHE A 174 -15.44 3.97 19.80
N GLU A 175 -16.14 2.83 19.83
CA GLU A 175 -17.45 2.66 19.19
C GLU A 175 -18.51 3.58 19.79
N VAL A 176 -18.56 3.69 21.12
CA VAL A 176 -19.42 4.67 21.82
C VAL A 176 -19.07 6.09 21.39
N PHE A 177 -17.79 6.44 21.37
CA PHE A 177 -17.31 7.74 20.92
C PHE A 177 -17.74 8.05 19.47
N LEU A 178 -17.56 7.11 18.54
CA LEU A 178 -18.02 7.24 17.16
C LEU A 178 -19.54 7.35 17.06
N THR A 179 -20.28 6.67 17.92
CA THR A 179 -21.75 6.76 17.96
C THR A 179 -22.20 8.17 18.37
N PHE A 180 -21.57 8.77 19.37
CA PHE A 180 -21.91 10.12 19.84
C PHE A 180 -21.48 11.22 18.87
N THR A 181 -20.37 11.02 18.17
CA THR A 181 -19.74 12.08 17.36
C THR A 181 -20.02 11.91 15.87
N GLY A 182 -20.41 10.72 15.43
CA GLY A 182 -20.56 10.36 14.02
C GLY A 182 -21.63 11.16 13.29
N SER A 183 -22.77 11.44 13.91
CA SER A 183 -23.84 12.23 13.27
C SER A 183 -23.39 13.68 12.97
N TYR A 184 -22.61 14.27 13.88
CA TYR A 184 -22.01 15.59 13.68
C TYR A 184 -21.01 15.56 12.53
N TRP A 185 -20.08 14.61 12.54
CA TRP A 185 -19.04 14.52 11.50
C TRP A 185 -19.58 14.13 10.13
N ASN A 186 -20.60 13.28 10.06
CA ASN A 186 -21.29 12.95 8.81
C ASN A 186 -21.96 14.19 8.21
N LYS A 187 -22.70 14.94 9.02
CA LYS A 187 -23.33 16.19 8.56
C LYS A 187 -22.29 17.21 8.10
N LEU A 188 -21.20 17.36 8.85
CA LEU A 188 -20.11 18.25 8.47
C LEU A 188 -19.40 17.79 7.20
N ALA A 189 -19.29 16.48 6.95
CA ALA A 189 -18.71 15.92 5.73
C ALA A 189 -19.57 16.24 4.50
N GLU A 190 -20.90 16.17 4.64
CA GLU A 190 -21.86 16.56 3.60
C GLU A 190 -21.77 18.06 3.31
N ASP A 191 -21.78 18.89 4.36
CA ASP A 191 -21.71 20.36 4.27
C ASP A 191 -20.36 20.84 3.68
N MET A 192 -19.26 20.13 3.95
CA MET A 192 -17.89 20.49 3.52
C MET A 192 -17.40 19.66 2.32
N THR A 193 -18.34 19.16 1.50
CA THR A 193 -18.12 18.18 0.43
C THR A 193 -16.79 18.36 -0.31
N HIS A 194 -15.91 17.37 -0.17
CA HIS A 194 -14.60 17.27 -0.84
C HIS A 194 -13.56 18.36 -0.50
N SER A 195 -13.67 19.02 0.64
CA SER A 195 -12.63 19.94 1.11
C SER A 195 -11.48 19.18 1.79
N THR A 196 -10.23 19.46 1.40
CA THR A 196 -9.05 19.05 2.19
C THR A 196 -9.13 19.54 3.63
N ALA A 197 -9.82 20.67 3.87
CA ALA A 197 -10.02 21.21 5.20
C ALA A 197 -10.84 20.28 6.09
N PHE A 198 -11.85 19.59 5.54
CA PHE A 198 -12.63 18.60 6.31
C PHE A 198 -11.72 17.48 6.81
N PHE A 199 -10.91 16.90 5.94
CA PHE A 199 -10.00 15.81 6.31
C PHE A 199 -8.98 16.25 7.37
N THR A 200 -8.40 17.46 7.24
CA THR A 200 -7.49 17.99 8.25
C THR A 200 -8.19 18.24 9.60
N LEU A 201 -9.42 18.73 9.60
CA LEU A 201 -10.23 18.92 10.82
C LEU A 201 -10.58 17.59 11.47
N TYR A 202 -11.00 16.61 10.68
CA TYR A 202 -11.38 15.29 11.17
C TYR A 202 -10.17 14.50 11.72
N GLU A 203 -9.01 14.59 11.06
CA GLU A 203 -7.77 14.00 11.55
C GLU A 203 -7.39 14.60 12.91
N ARG A 204 -7.41 15.94 13.04
CA ARG A 204 -7.14 16.62 14.31
C ARG A 204 -8.09 16.26 15.44
N PHE A 205 -9.34 15.93 15.10
CA PHE A 205 -10.33 15.49 16.08
C PHE A 205 -10.05 14.08 16.60
N LEU A 206 -9.51 13.20 15.75
CA LEU A 206 -9.20 11.82 16.10
C LEU A 206 -7.83 11.64 16.77
N SER A 207 -6.90 12.59 16.57
CA SER A 207 -5.53 12.59 17.11
C SER A 207 -5.43 13.19 18.50
#